data_AF-F4CR64-F1
#
_entry.id   AF-F4CR64-F1
#
_cell.length_a   1.000
_cell.length_b   1.000
_cell.length_c   1.000
_cell.angle_alpha   90.00
_cell.angle_beta   90.00
_cell.angle_gamma   90.00
#
_symmetry.space_group_name_H-M   'P 1'
#
loop_
_entity.id
_entity.type
_entity.pdbx_description
1 polymer ?
#
loop_
_entity_poly.entity_id
_entity_poly.type
_entity_poly.pdbx_seq_one_letter_code
_entity_poly.pdbx_strand_id
1 'polypeptide(L)' 'MSTSAYAVVTGAFVVDDSGVRLGTAGEDGQVRDFAGVHIGSVDRNRGDVAVDFAGIRIGRVLGDEG' A
#
# COMPACT_ATOMS: atom_id res chain seq x y z
N MET A 1 -13.16 -11.34 25.53
CA MET A 1 -13.51 -10.28 24.57
C MET A 1 -12.50 -10.38 23.44
N SER A 2 -12.84 -11.06 22.35
CA SER A 2 -11.98 -11.16 21.17
C SER A 2 -12.11 -9.84 20.42
N THR A 3 -11.21 -8.89 20.71
CA THR A 3 -11.05 -7.72 19.84
C THR A 3 -10.52 -8.26 18.53
N SER A 4 -11.43 -8.47 17.58
CA SER A 4 -11.10 -8.61 16.17
C SER A 4 -10.34 -7.35 15.81
N ALA A 5 -9.01 -7.43 15.85
CA ALA A 5 -8.16 -6.41 15.30
C ALA A 5 -8.61 -6.31 13.84
N TYR A 6 -9.37 -5.27 13.52
CA TYR A 6 -9.11 -4.57 12.29
C TYR A 6 -7.62 -4.26 12.38
N ALA A 7 -6.81 -5.16 11.83
CA ALA A 7 -5.40 -4.92 11.63
C ALA A 7 -5.40 -3.70 10.72
N VAL A 8 -5.32 -2.55 11.37
CA VAL A 8 -5.04 -1.29 10.74
C VAL A 8 -3.78 -1.58 9.97
N VAL A 9 -3.88 -1.62 8.65
CA VAL A 9 -2.79 -1.99 7.74
C VAL A 9 -1.73 -0.89 7.86
N THR A 10 -0.94 -1.00 8.92
CA THR A 10 0.17 -0.13 9.27
C THR A 10 1.39 -0.78 8.66
N GLY A 11 1.75 -0.34 7.46
CA GLY A 11 2.96 -0.81 6.79
C GLY A 11 2.75 -1.92 5.76
N ALA A 12 1.62 -1.94 5.04
CA ALA A 12 1.53 -2.79 3.85
C ALA A 12 2.60 -2.40 2.82
N PHE A 13 3.26 -3.41 2.28
CA PHE A 13 4.32 -3.20 1.30
C PHE A 13 3.72 -3.05 -0.09
N VAL A 14 4.16 -2.04 -0.82
CA VAL A 14 3.84 -1.93 -2.24
C VAL A 14 4.95 -2.60 -3.03
N VAL A 15 4.59 -3.56 -3.87
CA VAL A 15 5.51 -4.26 -4.76
C VAL A 15 5.08 -4.05 -6.22
N ASP A 16 6.05 -4.03 -7.13
CA ASP A 16 5.76 -4.08 -8.56
C ASP A 16 5.33 -5.48 -9.00
N ASP A 17 5.02 -5.65 -10.29
CA ASP A 17 4.63 -6.95 -10.85
C ASP A 17 5.78 -8.00 -10.82
N SER A 18 7.03 -7.58 -10.61
CA SER A 18 8.19 -8.45 -10.43
C SER A 18 8.41 -8.84 -8.96
N GLY A 19 7.60 -8.31 -8.03
CA GLY A 19 7.75 -8.52 -6.59
C GLY A 19 8.80 -7.62 -5.93
N VAL A 20 9.32 -6.62 -6.65
CA VAL A 20 10.26 -5.65 -6.08
C VAL A 20 9.49 -4.65 -5.24
N ARG A 21 9.91 -4.47 -3.99
CA ARG A 21 9.31 -3.51 -3.08
C ARG A 21 9.61 -2.08 -3.54
N LEU A 22 8.56 -1.34 -3.85
CA LEU A 22 8.60 0.07 -4.24
C LEU A 22 8.52 0.99 -3.02
N GLY A 23 7.77 0.58 -1.99
CA GLY A 23 7.54 1.39 -0.80
C GLY A 23 6.54 0.77 0.17
N THR A 24 5.93 1.62 0.99
CA THR A 24 4.91 1.26 1.97
C THR A 24 3.68 2.14 1.82
N ALA A 25 2.51 1.51 1.90
CA ALA A 25 1.24 2.20 2.02
C ALA A 25 0.96 2.53 3.49
N GLY A 26 0.70 3.81 3.78
CA GLY A 26 0.24 4.28 5.07
C GLY A 26 -1.26 4.11 5.27
N GLU A 27 -1.72 4.31 6.51
CA GLU A 27 -3.14 4.30 6.87
C GLU A 27 -3.96 5.38 6.14
N ASP A 28 -3.29 6.46 5.72
CA ASP A 28 -3.85 7.53 4.89
C ASP A 28 -4.09 7.09 3.44
N GLY A 29 -3.73 5.85 3.08
CA GLY A 29 -3.75 5.32 1.73
C GLY A 29 -2.64 5.90 0.85
N GLN A 30 -1.68 6.62 1.42
CA GLN A 30 -0.57 7.17 0.65
C GLN A 30 0.58 6.19 0.60
N VAL A 31 1.13 6.01 -0.59
CA VAL A 31 2.30 5.17 -0.84
C VAL A 31 3.54 6.05 -0.78
N ARG A 32 4.45 5.70 0.14
CA ARG A 32 5.73 6.37 0.32
C ARG A 32 6.87 5.42 0.03
N ASP A 33 7.91 5.90 -0.63
CA ASP A 33 9.12 5.12 -0.87
C ASP A 33 9.97 4.99 0.42
N PHE A 34 11.11 4.29 0.33
CA PHE A 34 12.03 4.12 1.46
C PHE A 34 12.70 5.42 1.93
N ALA A 35 12.69 6.47 1.11
CA ALA A 35 13.16 7.80 1.48
C ALA A 35 12.05 8.65 2.14
N GLY A 36 10.83 8.12 2.25
CA GLY A 36 9.66 8.83 2.78
C GLY A 36 8.99 9.75 1.77
N VAL A 37 9.38 9.68 0.49
CA VAL A 37 8.79 10.46 -0.60
C VAL A 37 7.47 9.86 -0.98
N HIS A 38 6.44 10.69 -1.08
CA HIS A 38 5.13 10.29 -1.56
C HIS A 38 5.19 10.04 -3.07
N ILE A 39 4.98 8.78 -3.49
CA ILE A 39 5.08 8.34 -4.90
C ILE A 39 3.72 7.98 -5.51
N GLY A 40 2.68 7.80 -4.70
CA GLY A 40 1.35 7.44 -5.18
C GLY A 40 0.39 7.15 -4.03
N SER A 41 -0.74 6.55 -4.35
CA SER A 41 -1.77 6.20 -3.38
C SER A 41 -2.38 4.84 -3.69
N VAL A 42 -3.03 4.24 -2.69
CA VAL A 42 -3.82 3.02 -2.86
C VAL A 42 -5.13 3.37 -3.55
N ASP A 43 -5.47 2.63 -4.60
CA ASP A 43 -6.73 2.76 -5.31
C ASP A 43 -7.88 2.41 -4.34
N ARG A 44 -8.77 3.38 -4.09
CA ARG A 44 -9.90 3.19 -3.16
C ARG A 44 -10.93 2.18 -3.66
N ASN A 45 -11.00 1.93 -4.97
CA ASN A 45 -11.88 0.92 -5.55
C ASN A 45 -11.25 -0.46 -5.53
N ARG A 46 -9.91 -0.53 -5.49
CA ARG A 46 -9.12 -1.76 -5.44
C ARG A 46 -8.05 -1.59 -4.36
N GLY A 47 -8.42 -1.85 -3.11
CA GLY A 47 -7.57 -1.62 -1.93
C GLY A 47 -6.25 -2.40 -1.91
N ASP A 48 -6.05 -3.30 -2.86
CA ASP A 48 -4.82 -4.04 -3.12
C ASP A 48 -3.96 -3.41 -4.24
N VAL A 49 -4.40 -2.34 -4.91
CA VAL A 49 -3.69 -1.74 -6.05
C VAL A 49 -3.10 -0.40 -5.65
N ALA A 50 -1.83 -0.18 -5.95
CA ALA A 50 -1.19 1.13 -5.83
C ALA A 50 -1.14 1.82 -7.20
N VAL A 51 -1.52 3.09 -7.22
CA VAL A 51 -1.49 3.97 -8.39
C VAL A 51 -0.64 5.21 -8.12
N ASP A 52 -0.02 5.77 -9.16
CA ASP A 52 0.69 7.05 -9.07
C ASP A 52 -0.28 8.25 -9.07
N PHE A 53 0.26 9.46 -9.07
CA PHE A 53 -0.51 10.70 -9.16
C PHE A 53 -1.29 10.88 -10.48
N ALA A 54 -0.92 10.14 -11.53
CA ALA A 54 -1.64 10.11 -12.80
C ALA A 54 -2.75 9.03 -12.83
N GLY A 55 -2.90 8.25 -11.76
CA GLY A 55 -3.83 7.12 -11.67
C GLY A 55 -3.35 5.87 -12.41
N ILE A 56 -2.08 5.83 -12.80
CA ILE A 56 -1.47 4.66 -13.44
C ILE A 56 -1.05 3.68 -12.37
N ARG A 57 -1.40 2.40 -12.55
CA ARG A 57 -1.00 1.33 -11.63
C ARG A 57 0.52 1.20 -11.61
N ILE A 58 1.11 1.36 -10.43
CA ILE A 58 2.55 1.18 -10.17
C ILE A 58 2.85 -0.15 -9.47
N GLY A 59 1.86 -0.75 -8.81
CA GLY A 59 2.11 -1.98 -8.07
C GLY A 59 0.87 -2.56 -7.39
N ARG A 60 1.14 -3.51 -6.50
CA ARG A 60 0.17 -4.13 -5.62
C ARG A 60 0.57 -3.90 -4.16
N VAL A 61 -0.42 -3.60 -3.33
CA VAL A 61 -0.33 -3.53 -1.88
C VAL A 61 -0.44 -4.94 -1.33
N LEU A 62 0.63 -5.42 -0.70
CA LEU A 62 0.64 -6.65 0.08
C LEU A 62 0.29 -6.29 1.52
N GLY A 63 -0.94 -6.59 1.92
CA GLY A 63 -1.32 -6.58 3.33
C GLY A 63 -0.58 -7.69 4.07
N ASP A 64 -0.09 -7.41 5.29
CA ASP A 64 0.30 -8.47 6.22
C ASP A 64 -0.99 -9.18 6.64
N GLU A 65 -1.33 -10.27 5.97
CA GLU A 65 -2.36 -11.19 6.44
C GLU A 65 -1.79 -11.94 7.65
N GLY A 66 -1.93 -11.32 8.82
CA GLY A 66 -1.67 -11.92 10.13
C GLY A 66 -2.84 -12.77 10.61
#